data_AF-A0A967CJB0-F1
#
_entry.id   AF-A0A967CJB0-F1
#
_cell.length_a   1.000
_cell.length_b   1.000
_cell.length_c   1.000
_cell.angle_alpha   90.00
_cell.angle_beta   90.00
_cell.angle_gamma   90.00
#
_symmetry.space_group_name_H-M   'P 1'
#
loop_
_entity.id
_entity.type
_entity.pdbx_description
1 polymer ?
#
loop_
_entity_poly.entity_id
_entity_poly.type
_entity_poly.pdbx_seq_one_letter_code
_entity_poly.pdbx_strand_id
1 'polypeptide(L)'
;MQHCPLALDRTKYASRYPDANKDDHLRTAQEFLKKLDSMLDKQHLFADTPRLADVAIFPFVRQFAFIDKTWFDAQDWPRLHRWLESHLASELFLNVMPKYPKWQSGDGKTLFPQTI
;
A
#
# COMPACT_ATOMS: atom_id res chain seq x y z
N MET A 1 -13.01 6.64 -12.98
CA MET A 1 -11.89 6.20 -12.12
C MET A 1 -12.19 6.51 -10.65
N GLN A 2 -13.31 6.05 -10.08
CA GLN A 2 -13.83 6.62 -8.82
C GLN A 2 -13.99 5.64 -7.65
N HIS A 3 -13.49 4.39 -7.74
CA HIS A 3 -13.80 3.35 -6.73
C HIS A 3 -12.63 2.50 -6.22
N CYS A 4 -11.42 2.62 -6.76
CA CYS A 4 -10.29 1.73 -6.41
C CYS A 4 -9.65 1.93 -5.03
N PRO A 5 -9.41 3.16 -4.53
CA PRO A 5 -8.81 3.35 -3.21
C PRO A 5 -9.72 2.83 -2.08
N LEU A 6 -11.03 3.01 -2.26
CA LEU A 6 -12.07 2.52 -1.34
C LEU A 6 -12.13 0.99 -1.28
N ALA A 7 -11.92 0.29 -2.40
CA ALA A 7 -11.95 -1.17 -2.42
C ALA A 7 -10.77 -1.79 -1.66
N LEU A 8 -9.57 -1.22 -1.83
CA LEU A 8 -8.37 -1.64 -1.08
C LEU A 8 -8.52 -1.34 0.42
N ASP A 9 -9.03 -0.17 0.78
CA ASP A 9 -9.28 0.19 2.19
C ASP A 9 -10.34 -0.72 2.85
N ARG A 10 -11.41 -1.06 2.12
CA ARG A 10 -12.48 -1.95 2.60
C ARG A 10 -12.02 -3.39 2.86
N THR A 11 -10.98 -3.87 2.18
CA THR A 11 -10.41 -5.20 2.47
C THR A 11 -9.72 -5.26 3.84
N LYS A 12 -9.06 -4.16 4.25
CA LYS A 12 -8.41 -4.03 5.56
C LYS A 12 -9.41 -3.82 6.70
N TYR A 13 -10.55 -3.20 6.42
CA TYR A 13 -11.63 -2.95 7.39
C TYR A 13 -12.87 -3.80 7.12
N ALA A 14 -12.71 -5.04 6.65
CA ALA A 14 -13.83 -5.94 6.40
C ALA A 14 -14.68 -6.21 7.67
N SER A 15 -14.08 -6.08 8.87
CA SER A 15 -14.79 -6.15 10.16
C SER A 15 -15.71 -4.95 10.46
N ARG A 16 -15.55 -3.82 9.75
CA ARG A 16 -16.41 -2.64 9.88
C ARG A 16 -17.60 -2.63 8.91
N TYR A 17 -17.63 -3.56 7.95
CA TYR A 17 -18.69 -3.69 6.94
C TYR A 17 -19.23 -5.12 6.90
N PRO A 18 -20.08 -5.52 7.87
CA PRO A 18 -20.61 -6.87 7.98
C PRO A 18 -21.50 -7.30 6.78
N ASP A 19 -22.08 -6.34 6.05
CA ASP A 19 -22.93 -6.58 4.88
C ASP A 19 -22.16 -6.62 3.54
N ALA A 20 -20.83 -6.44 3.59
CA ALA A 20 -20.00 -6.42 2.40
C ALA A 20 -19.45 -7.83 2.11
N ASN A 21 -19.82 -8.41 0.96
CA ASN A 21 -19.31 -9.71 0.54
C ASN A 21 -17.78 -9.63 0.35
N LYS A 22 -17.04 -10.26 1.26
CA LYS A 22 -15.56 -10.23 1.28
C LYS A 22 -14.96 -10.71 -0.04
N ASP A 23 -15.62 -11.67 -0.69
CA ASP A 23 -15.15 -12.27 -1.93
C ASP A 23 -15.28 -11.32 -3.13
N ASP A 24 -16.34 -10.49 -3.18
CA ASP A 24 -16.52 -9.51 -4.25
C ASP A 24 -15.50 -8.35 -4.15
N HIS A 25 -15.17 -7.94 -2.93
CA HIS A 25 -14.13 -6.94 -2.71
C HIS A 25 -12.74 -7.47 -3.01
N LEU A 26 -12.45 -8.72 -2.66
CA LEU A 26 -11.19 -9.38 -3.00
C LEU A 26 -11.03 -9.50 -4.51
N ARG A 27 -12.07 -9.93 -5.24
CA ARG A 27 -12.07 -10.00 -6.70
C ARG A 27 -11.84 -8.65 -7.35
N THR A 28 -12.54 -7.61 -6.89
CA THR A 28 -12.36 -6.23 -7.39
C THR A 28 -10.94 -5.72 -7.13
N ALA A 29 -10.38 -6.02 -5.95
CA ALA A 29 -9.01 -5.66 -5.61
C ALA A 29 -8.00 -6.39 -6.51
N GLN A 30 -8.18 -7.69 -6.75
CA GLN A 30 -7.34 -8.47 -7.66
C GLN A 30 -7.38 -7.95 -9.10
N GLU A 31 -8.56 -7.62 -9.63
CA GLU A 31 -8.71 -7.05 -10.97
C GLU A 31 -7.97 -5.70 -11.09
N PHE A 32 -8.07 -4.87 -10.05
CA PHE A 32 -7.31 -3.62 -10.00
C PHE A 32 -5.81 -3.85 -9.96
N LEU A 33 -5.31 -4.78 -9.15
CA LEU A 33 -3.88 -5.08 -9.03
C LEU A 33 -3.32 -5.69 -10.33
N LYS A 34 -4.06 -6.55 -11.00
CA LYS A 34 -3.72 -7.06 -12.34
C LYS A 34 -3.58 -5.93 -13.37
N LYS A 35 -4.53 -5.00 -13.35
CA LYS A 35 -4.47 -3.80 -14.21
C LYS A 35 -3.26 -2.94 -13.86
N LEU A 36 -2.97 -2.77 -12.57
CA LEU A 36 -1.84 -1.99 -12.09
C LEU A 36 -0.51 -2.63 -12.54
N ASP A 37 -0.36 -3.95 -12.40
CA ASP A 37 0.80 -4.69 -12.91
C ASP A 37 1.01 -4.48 -14.40
N SER A 38 -0.07 -4.52 -15.19
CA SER A 38 -0.02 -4.28 -16.64
C SER A 38 0.39 -2.84 -17.01
N MET A 39 0.03 -1.86 -16.17
CA MET A 39 0.40 -0.45 -16.37
C MET A 39 1.85 -0.17 -15.98
N LEU A 40 2.46 -0.98 -15.13
CA LEU A 40 3.84 -0.86 -14.66
C LEU A 40 4.88 -1.36 -15.69
N ASP A 41 4.64 -1.08 -16.97
CA ASP A 41 5.50 -1.48 -18.09
C ASP A 41 6.90 -0.84 -18.02
N LYS A 42 7.01 0.35 -17.40
CA LYS A 42 8.27 1.11 -17.27
C LYS A 42 8.57 1.50 -15.82
N GLN A 43 8.86 0.55 -14.94
CA GLN A 43 9.34 0.74 -13.54
C GLN A 43 8.47 1.60 -12.58
N HIS A 44 7.59 2.46 -13.10
CA HIS A 44 6.67 3.37 -12.43
C HIS A 44 5.37 3.49 -13.25
N LEU A 45 4.31 4.04 -12.65
CA LEU A 45 2.96 3.98 -13.23
C LEU A 45 2.74 4.87 -14.46
N PHE A 46 3.45 6.00 -14.59
CA PHE A 46 3.15 7.02 -15.60
C PHE A 46 4.37 7.68 -16.25
N ALA A 47 5.60 7.43 -15.79
CA ALA A 47 6.80 8.06 -16.32
C ALA A 47 8.04 7.21 -16.02
N ASP A 48 9.20 7.57 -16.58
CA ASP A 48 10.48 6.93 -16.26
C ASP A 48 11.00 7.31 -14.85
N THR A 49 10.25 8.11 -14.09
CA THR A 49 10.56 8.60 -12.74
C THR A 49 9.33 8.49 -11.84
N PRO A 50 9.48 8.26 -10.51
CA PRO A 50 8.35 8.25 -9.58
C PRO A 50 7.52 9.54 -9.68
N ARG A 51 6.19 9.41 -9.83
CA ARG A 51 5.27 10.56 -9.85
C ARG A 51 4.32 10.49 -8.65
N LEU A 52 3.56 11.57 -8.46
CA LEU A 52 2.56 11.67 -7.38
C LEU A 52 1.61 10.46 -7.33
N ALA A 53 1.28 9.88 -8.50
CA ALA A 53 0.44 8.69 -8.57
C ALA A 53 1.07 7.47 -7.91
N ASP A 54 2.38 7.23 -8.06
CA ASP A 54 3.08 6.14 -7.40
C ASP A 54 3.01 6.29 -5.88
N VAL A 55 3.30 7.50 -5.37
CA VAL A 55 3.24 7.82 -3.94
C VAL A 55 1.81 7.75 -3.38
N ALA A 56 0.80 8.14 -4.15
CA ALA A 56 -0.59 8.11 -3.73
C ALA A 56 -1.16 6.69 -3.66
N ILE A 57 -0.75 5.80 -4.57
CA ILE A 57 -1.26 4.42 -4.67
C ILE A 57 -0.50 3.48 -3.73
N PHE A 58 0.79 3.73 -3.49
CA PHE A 58 1.66 2.90 -2.67
C PHE A 58 1.10 2.53 -1.29
N PRO A 59 0.53 3.44 -0.47
CA PRO A 59 -0.02 3.09 0.83
C PRO A 59 -1.14 2.06 0.75
N PHE A 60 -1.95 2.07 -0.31
CA PHE A 60 -3.07 1.14 -0.46
C PHE A 60 -2.60 -0.23 -0.91
N VAL A 61 -1.70 -0.30 -1.90
CA VAL A 61 -1.11 -1.56 -2.36
C VAL A 61 -0.34 -2.23 -1.21
N ARG A 62 0.48 -1.44 -0.50
CA ARG A 62 1.21 -1.96 0.67
C ARG A 62 0.25 -2.45 1.75
N GLN A 63 -0.78 -1.69 2.08
CA GLN A 63 -1.73 -2.14 3.11
C GLN A 63 -2.39 -3.47 2.73
N PHE A 64 -2.79 -3.63 1.47
CA PHE A 64 -3.36 -4.87 0.97
C PHE A 64 -2.35 -6.03 1.00
N ALA A 65 -1.14 -5.80 0.47
CA ALA A 65 -0.08 -6.80 0.44
C ALA A 65 0.31 -7.30 1.84
N PHE A 66 0.24 -6.45 2.86
CA PHE A 66 0.58 -6.82 4.24
C PHE A 66 -0.62 -7.35 5.07
N ILE A 67 -1.81 -7.51 4.48
CA ILE A 67 -2.92 -8.28 5.11
C ILE A 67 -2.59 -9.77 5.09
N ASP A 68 -2.20 -10.27 3.91
CA ASP A 68 -1.70 -11.63 3.71
C ASP A 68 -0.57 -11.60 2.66
N LYS A 69 0.66 -11.45 3.16
CA LYS A 69 1.85 -11.28 2.33
C LYS A 69 2.19 -12.55 1.56
N THR A 70 1.99 -13.72 2.16
CA THR A 70 2.24 -15.01 1.52
C THR A 70 1.32 -15.21 0.33
N TRP A 71 0.02 -14.92 0.50
CA TRP A 71 -0.93 -15.00 -0.60
C TRP A 71 -0.62 -13.99 -1.71
N PHE A 72 -0.24 -12.75 -1.36
CA PHE A 72 0.11 -11.70 -2.31
C PHE A 72 1.37 -12.04 -3.13
N ASP A 73 2.39 -12.58 -2.47
CA ASP A 73 3.66 -12.99 -3.11
C ASP A 73 3.48 -14.21 -4.03
N ALA A 74 2.43 -15.02 -3.81
CA ALA A 74 2.07 -16.14 -4.68
C ALA A 74 1.34 -15.72 -5.98
N GLN A 75 0.93 -14.46 -6.12
CA GLN A 75 0.24 -13.97 -7.32
C GLN A 75 1.22 -13.65 -8.44
N ASP A 76 0.84 -13.92 -9.69
CA ASP A 76 1.66 -13.64 -10.88
C ASP A 76 1.59 -12.15 -11.29
N TRP A 77 2.14 -11.27 -10.46
CA TRP A 77 2.23 -9.82 -10.68
C TRP A 77 3.69 -9.32 -10.56
N PRO A 78 4.57 -9.77 -11.47
CA PRO A 78 6.02 -9.55 -11.33
C PRO A 78 6.44 -8.08 -11.38
N ARG A 79 5.69 -7.21 -12.08
CA ARG A 79 5.99 -5.77 -12.17
C ARG A 79 5.54 -5.06 -10.92
N LEU A 80 4.36 -5.42 -10.41
CA LEU A 80 3.81 -4.92 -9.17
C LEU A 80 4.67 -5.30 -7.97
N HIS A 81 5.16 -6.54 -7.92
CA HIS A 81 6.10 -7.00 -6.89
C HIS A 81 7.37 -6.15 -6.91
N ARG A 82 8.01 -6.01 -8.08
CA ARG A 82 9.21 -5.18 -8.24
C ARG A 82 8.98 -3.73 -7.84
N TRP A 83 7.86 -3.15 -8.26
CA TRP A 83 7.48 -1.79 -7.92
C TRP A 83 7.27 -1.62 -6.41
N LEU A 84 6.58 -2.55 -5.75
CA LEU A 84 6.35 -2.51 -4.31
C LEU A 84 7.67 -2.59 -3.52
N GLU A 85 8.54 -3.53 -3.88
CA GLU A 85 9.85 -3.70 -3.22
C GLU A 85 10.75 -2.47 -3.41
N SER A 86 10.75 -1.86 -4.62
CA SER A 86 11.51 -0.63 -4.86
C SER A 86 11.05 0.54 -3.98
N HIS A 87 9.74 0.65 -3.71
CA HIS A 87 9.22 1.69 -2.82
C HIS A 87 9.54 1.40 -1.36
N LEU A 88 9.45 0.13 -0.93
CA LEU A 88 9.82 -0.30 0.42
C LEU A 88 11.32 -0.11 0.71
N ALA A 89 12.17 -0.23 -0.31
CA ALA A 89 13.62 -0.01 -0.20
C ALA A 89 14.03 1.47 -0.39
N SER A 90 13.11 2.36 -0.75
CA SER A 90 13.46 3.75 -1.04
C SER A 90 13.86 4.53 0.22
N GLU A 91 14.90 5.37 0.11
CA GLU A 91 15.36 6.24 1.21
C GLU A 91 14.24 7.14 1.74
N LEU A 92 13.41 7.67 0.83
CA LEU A 92 12.25 8.49 1.19
C LEU A 92 11.32 7.72 2.13
N PHE A 93 10.98 6.46 1.79
CA PHE A 93 10.11 5.64 2.62
C PHE A 93 10.73 5.31 3.97
N LEU A 94 12.02 4.96 4.00
CA LEU A 94 12.74 4.66 5.24
C LEU A 94 12.80 5.87 6.16
N ASN A 95 12.98 7.08 5.62
CA ASN A 95 13.04 8.32 6.39
C ASN A 95 11.70 8.78 6.95
N VAL A 96 10.59 8.54 6.24
CA VAL A 96 9.24 8.96 6.69
C VAL A 96 8.55 7.93 7.58
N MET A 97 9.11 6.73 7.72
CA MET A 97 8.53 5.65 8.52
C MET A 97 9.32 5.26 9.79
N PRO A 98 9.84 6.22 10.60
CA PRO A 98 10.34 5.89 11.92
C PRO A 98 9.19 5.38 12.79
N LYS A 99 9.39 4.22 13.43
CA LYS A 99 8.44 3.68 14.39
C LYS A 99 8.59 4.42 15.71
N TYR A 100 7.57 5.16 16.09
CA TYR A 100 7.50 5.72 17.44
C TYR A 100 6.90 4.70 18.40
N PRO A 101 7.37 4.66 19.66
CA PRO A 101 6.72 3.87 20.69
C PRO A 101 5.26 4.31 20.83
N LYS A 102 4.38 3.34 21.11
CA LYS A 102 2.98 3.63 21.39
C LYS A 102 2.91 4.51 22.64
N TRP A 103 2.25 5.65 22.53
CA TRP A 103 2.06 6.57 23.65
C TRP A 103 1.33 5.90 24.82
N GLN A 104 1.82 6.14 26.03
CA GLN A 104 1.24 5.73 27.30
C GLN A 104 0.99 6.93 28.21
N SER A 105 0.01 6.80 29.10
CA SER A 105 -0.27 7.85 30.08
C SER A 105 0.93 8.04 31.01
N GLY A 106 1.44 9.28 31.07
CA GLY A 106 2.67 9.61 31.80
C GLY A 106 3.92 9.74 30.91
N ASP A 107 3.83 9.39 29.61
CA ASP A 107 4.92 9.63 28.67
C ASP A 107 5.21 11.14 28.53
N GLY A 108 6.49 11.47 28.47
CA GLY A 108 6.95 12.83 28.17
C GLY A 108 6.54 13.30 26.76
N LYS A 109 6.71 14.59 26.51
CA LYS A 109 6.43 15.16 25.18
C LYS A 109 7.43 14.64 24.14
N THR A 110 6.94 14.00 23.08
CA THR A 110 7.73 13.68 21.88
C THR A 110 7.77 14.89 20.95
N LEU A 111 8.96 15.41 20.65
CA LEU A 111 9.15 16.54 19.72
C LEU A 111 9.52 16.03 18.31
N PHE A 112 9.03 16.74 17.29
CA PHE A 112 9.26 16.43 15.88
C PHE A 112 9.69 17.70 15.11
N PRO A 113 10.61 17.61 14.13
CA PRO A 113 11.39 16.43 13.76
C PRO A 113 12.49 16.14 14.79
N GLN A 114 12.82 14.85 14.96
CA GLN A 114 14.05 14.46 15.66
C GLN A 114 15.19 14.79 14.69
N THR A 115 16.08 15.68 15.09
CA THR A 115 17.14 16.30 14.26
C THR A 115 17.70 15.35 13.20
N ILE A 116 17.68 15.77 11.91
CA ILE A 116 18.23 15.05 10.75
C ILE A 116 19.73 14.88 10.90
#